data_AF-A0A015X667-F1
#
_entry.id   AF-A0A015X667-F1
#
_cell.length_a   1.000
_cell.length_b   1.000
_cell.length_c   1.000
_cell.angle_alpha   90.00
_cell.angle_beta   90.00
_cell.angle_gamma   90.00
#
_symmetry.space_group_name_H-M   'P 1'
#
loop_
_entity.id
_entity.type
_entity.pdbx_description
1 polymer ?
#
loop_
_entity_poly.entity_id
_entity_poly.type
_entity_poly.pdbx_seq_one_letter_code
_entity_poly.pdbx_strand_id
1 'polypeptide(L)'
;METVALQKKRKNIDLPVETLQKLSIMAASQGKSLKAFIESLLVAKANAVCVEVSTNPSPSGDGWFDDPDNMASVMRGIEDAKQGRTKAYTIDEMRKMLDI
;
A
#
# COMPACT_ATOMS: atom_id res chain seq x y z
N MET A 1 30.98 9.64 -10.49
CA MET A 1 29.87 9.34 -9.56
C MET A 1 28.88 10.48 -9.67
N GLU A 2 27.79 10.28 -10.40
CA GLU A 2 26.71 11.25 -10.46
C GLU A 2 25.99 11.25 -9.11
N THR A 3 26.17 12.32 -8.35
CA THR A 3 25.38 12.55 -7.15
C THR A 3 23.99 13.01 -7.60
N VAL A 4 23.06 12.08 -7.75
CA VAL A 4 21.65 12.41 -7.97
C VAL A 4 21.18 13.19 -6.75
N ALA A 5 21.05 14.50 -6.90
CA ALA A 5 20.53 15.36 -5.85
C ALA A 5 19.08 14.95 -5.58
N LEU A 6 18.83 14.35 -4.41
CA LEU A 6 17.47 14.05 -3.94
C LEU A 6 16.63 15.33 -4.03
N GLN A 7 15.56 15.29 -4.83
CA GLN A 7 14.63 16.41 -4.93
C GLN A 7 13.93 16.60 -3.58
N LYS A 8 14.33 17.63 -2.84
CA LYS A 8 13.76 17.95 -1.52
C LYS A 8 12.63 18.97 -1.67
N LYS A 9 11.41 18.58 -1.29
CA LYS A 9 10.26 19.49 -1.19
C LYS A 9 10.10 19.96 0.25
N ARG A 10 10.07 21.28 0.47
CA ARG A 10 9.79 21.85 1.81
C ARG A 10 8.33 21.58 2.18
N LYS A 11 8.11 21.06 3.38
CA LYS A 11 6.80 20.78 3.96
C LYS A 11 6.80 21.28 5.40
N ASN A 12 5.73 21.97 5.78
CA ASN A 12 5.53 22.44 7.14
C ASN A 12 4.76 21.34 7.90
N ILE A 13 5.16 21.09 9.15
CA ILE A 13 4.54 20.12 10.04
C ILE A 13 4.29 20.79 11.38
N ASP A 14 3.14 20.53 11.98
CA ASP A 14 2.83 20.96 13.34
C ASP A 14 3.22 19.86 14.32
N LEU A 15 4.01 20.24 15.32
CA LEU A 15 4.46 19.33 16.38
C LEU A 15 4.15 19.95 17.74
N PRO A 16 3.70 19.16 18.72
CA PRO A 16 3.57 19.64 20.09
C PRO A 16 4.91 20.19 20.62
N VAL A 17 4.86 21.28 21.40
CA VAL A 17 6.06 21.95 21.94
C VAL A 17 6.96 20.98 22.69
N GLU A 18 6.38 20.12 23.53
CA GLU A 18 7.11 19.12 24.30
C GLU A 18 7.81 18.08 23.39
N THR A 19 7.16 17.70 22.29
CA THR A 19 7.75 16.77 21.31
C THR A 19 8.95 17.41 20.62
N LEU A 20 8.84 18.68 20.23
CA LEU A 20 9.93 19.42 19.62
C LEU A 20 11.15 19.54 20.56
N GLN A 21 10.90 19.79 21.86
CA GLN A 21 11.95 19.85 22.88
C GLN A 21 12.68 18.51 23.03
N LYS A 22 11.94 17.40 23.15
CA LYS A 22 12.53 16.06 23.25
C LYS A 22 13.38 15.72 22.01
N LEU A 23 12.87 16.02 20.82
CA LEU A 23 13.61 15.82 19.56
C LEU A 23 14.88 16.68 19.50
N SER A 24 14.84 17.91 20.04
CA SER A 24 16.00 18.80 20.12
C SER A 24 17.11 18.21 20.99
N ILE A 25 16.76 17.67 22.17
CA ILE A 25 17.71 17.01 23.07
C ILE A 25 18.32 15.76 22.40
N MET A 26 17.50 14.95 21.72
CA MET A 26 17.97 13.78 20.97
C MET A 26 18.88 14.14 19.80
N ALA A 27 18.59 15.24 19.10
CA ALA A 27 19.43 15.72 18.02
C ALA A 27 20.81 16.17 18.55
N ALA A 28 20.80 16.92 19.65
CA ALA A 28 22.01 17.40 20.30
C ALA A 28 22.89 16.25 20.82
N SER A 29 22.30 15.20 21.41
CA SER A 29 23.06 14.04 21.88
C SER A 29 23.73 13.25 20.73
N GLN A 30 23.26 13.41 19.50
CA GLN A 30 23.86 12.83 18.29
C GLN A 30 24.77 13.81 17.53
N GLY A 31 25.01 15.02 18.05
CA GLY A 31 25.79 16.05 17.37
C GLY A 31 25.15 16.55 16.07
N LYS A 32 23.82 16.39 15.91
CA LYS A 32 23.08 16.78 14.71
C LYS A 32 22.21 18.00 14.99
N SER A 33 21.94 18.79 13.95
CA SER A 33 20.88 19.79 14.04
C SER A 33 19.51 19.13 14.11
N LEU A 34 18.55 19.78 14.78
CA LEU A 34 17.17 19.29 14.88
C LEU A 34 16.56 18.96 13.51
N LYS A 35 16.80 19.81 12.51
CA LYS A 35 16.38 19.59 11.13
C LYS A 35 16.97 18.30 10.54
N ALA A 36 18.30 18.13 10.63
CA ALA A 36 18.97 16.95 10.08
C ALA A 36 18.53 15.67 10.78
N PHE A 37 18.30 15.74 12.09
CA PHE A 37 17.78 14.63 12.88
C PHE A 37 16.37 14.22 12.42
N ILE A 38 15.42 15.17 12.34
CA ILE A 38 14.05 14.91 11.88
C ILE A 38 14.04 14.34 10.46
N GLU A 39 14.81 14.93 9.53
CA GLU A 39 14.91 14.41 8.16
C GLU A 39 15.41 12.96 8.14
N SER A 40 16.48 12.65 8.89
CA SER A 40 17.03 11.31 8.95
C SER A 40 16.05 10.30 9.56
N LEU A 41 15.30 10.70 10.60
CA LEU A 41 14.31 9.86 11.26
C LEU A 41 13.15 9.54 10.31
N LEU A 42 12.63 10.54 9.60
CA LEU A 42 11.52 10.36 8.65
C LEU A 42 11.94 9.46 7.47
N VAL A 43 13.14 9.66 6.92
CA VAL A 43 13.67 8.81 5.84
C VAL A 43 13.89 7.37 6.33
N ALA A 44 14.50 7.18 7.51
CA ALA A 44 14.72 5.86 8.07
C ALA A 44 13.39 5.13 8.33
N LYS A 45 12.36 5.85 8.82
CA LYS A 45 11.03 5.27 9.00
C LYS A 45 10.35 4.93 7.68
N ALA A 46 10.43 5.82 6.68
CA ALA A 46 9.87 5.54 5.36
C ALA A 46 10.52 4.30 4.71
N ASN A 47 11.84 4.14 4.85
CA ASN A 47 12.56 2.99 4.29
C ASN A 47 12.31 1.70 5.08
N ALA A 48 12.01 1.79 6.38
CA ALA A 48 11.70 0.63 7.21
C ALA A 48 10.27 0.11 6.99
N VAL A 49 9.34 0.98 6.58
CA VAL A 49 7.98 0.56 6.24
C VAL A 49 7.98 0.09 4.78
N CYS A 50 8.04 -1.23 4.60
CA CYS A 50 7.59 -1.85 3.36
C CYS A 50 6.06 -1.72 3.33
N VAL A 51 5.53 -0.61 2.79
CA VAL A 51 4.11 -0.56 2.41
C VAL A 51 3.99 -1.40 1.15
N GLU A 52 3.89 -2.71 1.30
CA GLU A 52 3.40 -3.55 0.22
C GLU A 52 1.92 -3.18 0.04
N VAL A 53 1.64 -2.27 -0.89
CA VAL A 53 0.33 -2.24 -1.53
C VAL A 53 0.26 -3.50 -2.36
N SER A 54 0.00 -4.63 -1.71
CA SER A 54 -0.26 -5.86 -2.41
C SER A 54 -1.50 -5.62 -3.27
N THR A 55 -1.32 -5.66 -4.58
CA THR A 55 -2.45 -5.63 -5.53
C THR A 55 -3.23 -6.93 -5.48
N ASN A 56 -2.70 -7.96 -4.82
CA ASN A 56 -3.39 -9.22 -4.60
C ASN A 56 -4.47 -9.02 -3.53
N PRO A 57 -5.76 -9.12 -3.90
CA PRO A 57 -6.87 -8.93 -2.98
C PRO A 57 -7.08 -10.11 -2.02
N SER A 58 -6.30 -11.19 -2.13
CA SER A 58 -6.44 -12.37 -1.27
C SER A 58 -6.12 -12.04 0.20
N PRO A 59 -7.07 -12.27 1.13
CA PRO A 59 -6.81 -12.14 2.57
C PRO A 59 -5.77 -13.13 3.10
N SER A 60 -5.61 -14.29 2.45
CA SER A 60 -4.60 -15.30 2.77
C SER A 60 -3.25 -15.02 2.13
N GLY A 61 -3.18 -14.09 1.17
CA GLY A 61 -1.98 -13.82 0.39
C GLY A 61 -1.57 -14.96 -0.54
N ASP A 62 -2.50 -15.84 -0.92
CA ASP A 62 -2.21 -16.88 -1.90
C ASP A 62 -2.08 -16.30 -3.32
N GLY A 63 -1.23 -16.90 -4.14
CA GLY A 63 -0.86 -16.38 -5.46
C GLY A 63 -1.92 -16.53 -6.55
N TRP A 64 -3.18 -16.85 -6.23
CA TRP A 64 -4.22 -17.07 -7.24
C TRP A 64 -4.42 -15.86 -8.14
N PHE A 65 -4.35 -14.65 -7.58
CA PHE A 65 -4.47 -13.38 -8.31
C PHE A 65 -3.16 -12.91 -8.98
N ASP A 66 -2.05 -13.60 -8.73
CA ASP A 66 -0.78 -13.33 -9.41
C ASP A 66 -0.68 -14.13 -10.73
N ASP A 67 -1.55 -15.12 -10.92
CA ASP A 67 -1.65 -15.91 -12.15
C ASP A 67 -2.35 -15.11 -13.27
N PRO A 68 -1.70 -14.92 -14.44
CA PRO A 68 -2.25 -14.14 -15.53
C PRO A 68 -3.53 -14.72 -16.15
N ASP A 69 -3.70 -16.05 -16.15
CA ASP A 69 -4.87 -16.70 -16.71
C ASP A 69 -6.09 -16.51 -15.79
N ASN A 70 -5.88 -16.57 -14.48
CA ASN A 70 -6.92 -16.26 -13.49
C ASN A 70 -7.36 -14.80 -13.60
N MET A 71 -6.40 -13.87 -13.72
CA MET A 71 -6.70 -12.45 -13.90
C MET A 71 -7.43 -12.17 -15.22
N ALA A 72 -7.06 -12.84 -16.30
CA ALA A 72 -7.78 -12.75 -17.58
C ALA A 72 -9.24 -13.21 -17.44
N SER A 73 -9.49 -14.29 -16.69
CA SER A 73 -10.84 -14.77 -16.40
C SER A 73 -11.67 -13.78 -15.60
N VAL A 74 -11.09 -13.17 -14.54
CA VAL A 74 -11.74 -12.13 -13.73
C VAL A 74 -12.11 -10.92 -14.57
N MET A 75 -11.18 -10.42 -15.39
CA MET A 75 -11.41 -9.24 -16.23
C MET A 75 -12.51 -9.47 -17.25
N ARG A 76 -12.55 -10.67 -17.86
CA ARG A 76 -13.65 -11.07 -18.75
C ARG A 76 -14.99 -11.10 -18.01
N GLY A 77 -15.04 -11.67 -16.80
CA GLY A 77 -16.27 -11.72 -15.99
C GLY A 77 -16.79 -10.32 -15.63
N ILE A 78 -15.90 -9.39 -15.30
CA ILE A 78 -16.26 -7.98 -15.06
C ILE A 78 -16.87 -7.35 -16.31
N GLU A 79 -16.29 -7.63 -17.49
CA GLU A 79 -16.81 -7.10 -18.75
C GLU A 79 -18.16 -7.71 -19.11
N ASP A 80 -18.34 -9.02 -18.91
CA ASP A 80 -19.62 -9.69 -19.12
C ASP A 80 -20.72 -9.15 -18.22
N ALA A 81 -20.41 -8.84 -16.95
CA ALA A 81 -21.34 -8.20 -16.03
C ALA A 81 -21.73 -6.79 -16.49
N LYS A 82 -20.75 -5.98 -16.93
CA LYS A 82 -21.01 -4.63 -17.47
C LYS A 82 -21.87 -4.66 -18.74
N GLN A 83 -21.66 -5.67 -19.59
CA GLN A 83 -22.40 -5.84 -20.83
C GLN A 83 -23.72 -6.61 -20.64
N GLY A 84 -24.10 -6.95 -19.40
CA GLY A 84 -25.36 -7.64 -19.10
C GLY A 84 -25.42 -9.08 -19.60
N ARG A 85 -24.27 -9.71 -19.89
CA ARG A 85 -24.17 -11.12 -20.29
C ARG A 85 -24.21 -12.10 -19.13
N THR A 86 -24.40 -11.61 -17.91
CA THR A 86 -24.52 -12.43 -16.71
C THR A 86 -25.97 -12.77 -16.39
N LYS A 87 -26.22 -13.99 -15.92
CA LYS A 87 -27.53 -14.41 -15.41
C LYS A 87 -27.45 -14.62 -13.90
N ALA A 88 -28.40 -14.04 -13.17
CA ALA A 88 -28.59 -14.34 -11.75
C ALA A 88 -29.31 -15.69 -11.63
N TYR A 89 -28.81 -16.54 -10.73
CA TYR A 89 -29.40 -17.83 -10.41
C TYR A 89 -29.74 -17.89 -8.92
N THR A 90 -30.83 -18.55 -8.60
CA THR A 90 -31.14 -18.94 -7.22
C THR A 90 -30.36 -20.21 -6.84
N ILE A 91 -30.25 -20.48 -5.53
CA ILE A 91 -29.57 -21.68 -5.03
C ILE A 91 -30.24 -22.96 -5.56
N ASP A 92 -31.58 -22.98 -5.64
CA ASP A 92 -32.33 -24.15 -6.13
C ASP A 92 -32.09 -24.39 -7.62
N GLU A 93 -31.99 -23.33 -8.43
CA GLU A 93 -31.62 -23.46 -9.85
C GLU A 93 -30.20 -23.98 -10.02
N MET A 94 -29.25 -23.49 -9.22
CA MET A 94 -27.86 -23.97 -9.26
C MET A 94 -27.76 -25.45 -8.90
N ARG A 95 -28.44 -25.88 -7.83
CA ARG A 95 -28.50 -27.28 -7.40
C ARG A 95 -29.02 -28.21 -8.50
N LYS A 96 -30.14 -27.81 -9.13
CA LYS A 96 -30.73 -28.54 -10.26
C LYS A 96 -29.79 -28.64 -11.47
N MET A 97 -29.00 -27.62 -11.77
CA MET A 97 -28.05 -27.63 -12.89
C MET A 97 -26.80 -28.47 -12.61
N LEU A 98 -26.38 -28.52 -11.35
CA LEU A 98 -25.22 -29.25 -10.89
C LEU A 98 -25.53 -30.70 -10.49
N ASP A 99 -26.80 -31.09 -10.54
CA ASP A 99 -27.32 -32.41 -10.15
C ASP A 99 -26.95 -32.79 -8.69
N ILE A 100 -27.09 -31.80 -7.78
CA ILE A 100 -26.83 -31.90 -6.33
C ILE A 100 -28.00 -31.43 -5.48
#